data_AF-A0A151RM05-F1
#
_entry.id   AF-A0A151RM05-F1
#
_cell.length_a   1.000
_cell.length_b   1.000
_cell.length_c   1.000
_cell.angle_alpha   90.00
_cell.angle_beta   90.00
_cell.angle_gamma   90.00
#
_symmetry.space_group_name_H-M   'P 1'
#
loop_
_entity.id
_entity.type
_entity.pdbx_description
1 polymer ?
#
loop_
_entity_poly.entity_id
_entity_poly.type
_entity_poly.pdbx_seq_one_letter_code
_entity_poly.pdbx_strand_id
1 'polypeptide(L)'
;MTCVIQDRTSRMLIGVGEQREGLYYLRRIVTAAAMKAKSETSYDLWHKRLGHASTKAINMLPVTGFVQNKDSCNQVCDICLRAKQSRESFSISENKSMDIFQLIHCDLWGPYRTPAFNGARYFLTIVDDFSRAVWIYLLVDKKEVFPYLSQFITMVERQFAKQVKIIRSDNGTEFTSMGNYFLDRGIMHETSCTGTPQQNGRVERKHRHILNVARALCFQANFPLEFWGDCVLTACYLINRTPTTVLHGKTPYNLLYGTPPSLNHLRVLGCLCYAHNQNHKGDKFASRS
;
A
#
# COMPACT_ATOMS: atom_id res chain seq x y z
N MET A 1 81.39 11.95 -39.38
CA MET A 1 80.41 12.21 -40.46
C MET A 1 79.50 11.00 -40.59
N THR A 2 78.19 11.20 -40.72
CA THR A 2 77.20 10.12 -40.88
C THR A 2 76.81 9.99 -42.35
N CYS A 3 76.95 8.79 -42.90
CA CYS A 3 76.49 8.43 -44.24
C CYS A 3 75.10 7.82 -44.14
N VAL A 4 74.18 8.26 -44.99
CA VAL A 4 72.83 7.74 -45.06
C VAL A 4 72.68 6.93 -46.34
N ILE A 5 72.30 5.66 -46.22
CA ILE A 5 72.07 4.77 -47.35
C ILE A 5 70.57 4.69 -47.59
N GLN A 6 70.15 5.17 -48.75
CA GLN A 6 68.75 5.17 -49.18
C GLN A 6 68.60 4.36 -50.46
N ASP A 7 67.44 3.73 -50.59
CA ASP A 7 67.03 3.09 -51.83
C ASP A 7 66.85 4.15 -52.91
N ARG A 8 67.51 3.98 -54.06
CA ARG A 8 67.61 5.04 -55.08
C ARG A 8 66.26 5.34 -55.74
N THR A 9 65.32 4.40 -55.73
CA THR A 9 64.02 4.53 -56.41
C THR A 9 62.94 5.06 -55.47
N SER A 10 62.84 4.50 -54.26
CA SER A 10 61.81 4.87 -53.27
C SER A 10 62.22 6.00 -52.32
N ARG A 11 63.52 6.34 -52.30
CA ARG A 11 64.17 7.23 -51.31
C ARG A 11 63.99 6.79 -49.86
N MET A 12 63.53 5.56 -49.60
CA MET A 12 63.42 5.05 -48.25
C MET A 12 64.79 4.80 -47.64
N LEU A 13 64.93 5.14 -46.37
CA LEU A 13 66.12 4.91 -45.57
C LEU A 13 66.34 3.41 -45.37
N ILE A 14 67.38 2.85 -46.00
CA ILE A 14 67.77 1.45 -45.83
C ILE A 14 68.61 1.30 -44.55
N GLY A 15 69.48 2.27 -44.29
CA GLY A 15 70.32 2.26 -43.11
C GLY A 15 71.13 3.54 -42.96
N VAL A 16 71.72 3.72 -41.79
CA VAL A 16 72.65 4.82 -41.50
C VAL A 16 73.97 4.23 -41.05
N GLY A 17 75.05 4.73 -41.64
CA GLY A 17 76.42 4.37 -41.30
C GLY A 17 77.19 5.54 -40.68
N GLU A 18 78.08 5.26 -39.75
CA GLU A 18 78.93 6.27 -39.09
C GLU A 18 80.39 6.12 -39.53
N GLN A 19 81.04 7.21 -39.95
CA GLN A 19 82.46 7.20 -40.33
C GLN A 19 83.35 7.19 -39.09
N ARG A 20 84.22 6.19 -38.99
CA ARG A 20 85.28 6.11 -37.99
C ARG A 20 86.59 5.74 -38.69
N GLU A 21 87.62 6.56 -38.49
CA GLU A 21 88.97 6.35 -39.05
C GLU A 21 89.00 6.07 -40.57
N GLY A 22 88.13 6.74 -41.33
CA GLY A 22 88.05 6.60 -42.79
C GLY A 22 87.12 5.50 -43.31
N LEU A 23 86.59 4.63 -42.45
CA LEU A 23 85.66 3.55 -42.80
C LEU A 23 84.25 3.77 -42.21
N TYR A 24 83.19 3.33 -42.89
CA TYR A 24 81.79 3.52 -42.46
C TYR A 24 81.18 2.22 -41.90
N TYR A 25 80.57 2.28 -40.71
CA TYR A 25 79.93 1.14 -40.01
C TYR A 25 78.41 1.27 -39.96
N LEU A 26 77.65 0.23 -40.38
CA LEU A 26 76.18 0.23 -40.44
C LEU A 26 75.49 -0.11 -39.08
N ARG A 27 74.40 0.60 -38.74
CA ARG A 27 73.59 0.32 -37.53
C ARG A 27 72.22 -0.32 -37.88
N ARG A 28 71.79 -1.36 -37.15
CA ARG A 28 70.56 -2.14 -37.41
C ARG A 28 69.38 -1.62 -36.54
N ILE A 29 68.20 -1.40 -37.12
CA ILE A 29 66.99 -0.87 -36.45
C ILE A 29 66.01 -2.03 -36.13
N VAL A 30 65.41 -2.06 -34.93
CA VAL A 30 64.43 -3.09 -34.49
C VAL A 30 63.04 -2.44 -34.32
N THR A 31 62.00 -3.06 -34.86
CA THR A 31 60.58 -2.63 -34.72
C THR A 31 59.77 -3.65 -33.90
N ALA A 32 58.83 -3.18 -33.07
CA ALA A 32 57.97 -4.01 -32.20
C ALA A 32 56.47 -3.81 -32.49
N ALA A 33 55.65 -4.85 -32.31
CA ALA A 33 54.19 -4.83 -32.50
C ALA A 33 53.45 -5.48 -31.31
N ALA A 34 52.20 -5.06 -31.03
CA ALA A 34 51.37 -5.54 -29.91
C ALA A 34 50.01 -6.11 -30.38
N MET A 35 49.46 -7.11 -29.67
CA MET A 35 48.20 -7.83 -29.98
C MET A 35 47.12 -7.61 -28.89
N LYS A 36 45.83 -7.59 -29.27
CA LYS A 36 44.66 -7.41 -28.37
C LYS A 36 43.70 -8.60 -28.46
N ALA A 37 43.32 -9.19 -27.33
CA ALA A 37 42.31 -10.26 -27.26
C ALA A 37 40.87 -9.69 -27.23
N LYS A 38 39.93 -10.33 -27.95
CA LYS A 38 38.48 -10.05 -27.85
C LYS A 38 37.88 -10.98 -26.78
N SER A 39 37.36 -10.42 -25.69
CA SER A 39 36.52 -11.18 -24.76
C SER A 39 35.05 -10.97 -25.12
N GLU A 40 34.30 -12.06 -25.31
CA GLU A 40 32.84 -12.01 -25.32
C GLU A 40 32.38 -11.52 -23.94
N THR A 41 31.62 -10.42 -23.91
CA THR A 41 31.13 -9.85 -22.67
C THR A 41 29.88 -10.62 -22.23
N SER A 42 29.97 -11.37 -21.14
CA SER A 42 28.84 -12.12 -20.60
C SER A 42 27.86 -11.19 -19.86
N TYR A 43 26.56 -11.51 -19.92
CA TYR A 43 25.50 -10.81 -19.18
C TYR A 43 25.84 -10.69 -17.68
N ASP A 44 26.34 -11.76 -17.07
CA ASP A 44 26.69 -11.82 -15.64
C ASP A 44 27.71 -10.73 -15.24
N LEU A 45 28.69 -10.46 -16.12
CA LEU A 45 29.68 -9.42 -15.87
C LEU A 45 29.03 -8.03 -15.79
N TRP A 46 28.11 -7.71 -16.70
CA TRP A 46 27.43 -6.42 -16.71
C TRP A 46 26.35 -6.30 -15.64
N HIS A 47 25.66 -7.39 -15.32
CA HIS A 47 24.77 -7.48 -14.17
C HIS A 47 25.49 -7.10 -12.87
N LYS A 48 26.70 -7.63 -12.64
CA LYS A 48 27.54 -7.27 -11.49
C LYS A 48 28.05 -5.83 -11.56
N ARG A 49 28.55 -5.37 -12.72
CA ARG A 49 29.07 -4.00 -12.89
C ARG A 49 28.03 -2.91 -12.66
N LEU A 50 26.77 -3.17 -13.03
CA LEU A 50 25.67 -2.22 -12.92
C LEU A 50 24.89 -2.36 -11.60
N GLY A 51 25.50 -2.97 -10.58
CA GLY A 51 24.90 -3.08 -9.25
C GLY A 51 23.68 -4.00 -9.21
N HIS A 52 23.77 -5.16 -9.86
CA HIS A 52 22.70 -6.16 -9.89
C HIS A 52 21.39 -5.65 -10.52
N ALA A 53 21.54 -4.84 -11.58
CA ALA A 53 20.44 -4.34 -12.38
C ALA A 53 19.62 -5.49 -13.00
N SER A 54 18.31 -5.28 -13.18
CA SER A 54 17.45 -6.29 -13.79
C SER A 54 17.82 -6.52 -15.25
N THR A 55 17.54 -7.71 -15.77
CA THR A 55 17.77 -8.05 -17.18
C THR A 55 17.12 -7.04 -18.12
N LYS A 56 15.93 -6.55 -17.77
CA LYS A 56 15.22 -5.53 -18.53
C LYS A 56 15.98 -4.20 -18.59
N ALA A 57 16.56 -3.75 -17.48
CA ALA A 57 17.33 -2.50 -17.43
C ALA A 57 18.66 -2.62 -18.20
N ILE A 58 19.34 -3.76 -18.09
CA ILE A 58 20.59 -4.02 -18.80
C ILE A 58 20.36 -4.04 -20.32
N ASN A 59 19.28 -4.68 -20.77
CA ASN A 59 18.92 -4.76 -22.19
C ASN A 59 18.51 -3.43 -22.82
N MET A 60 18.22 -2.39 -22.02
CA MET A 60 17.91 -1.04 -22.52
C MET A 60 19.17 -0.22 -22.79
N LEU A 61 20.36 -0.69 -22.40
CA LEU A 61 21.59 0.05 -22.60
C LEU A 61 22.10 -0.11 -24.04
N PRO A 62 22.44 0.99 -24.74
CA PRO A 62 22.86 0.96 -26.15
C PRO A 62 24.23 0.28 -26.36
N VAL A 63 24.92 -0.09 -25.29
CA VAL A 63 26.28 -0.68 -25.32
C VAL A 63 26.24 -2.20 -25.54
N THR A 64 25.06 -2.82 -25.51
CA THR A 64 24.97 -4.26 -25.32
C THR A 64 24.29 -4.97 -26.48
N GLY A 65 25.08 -5.40 -27.46
CA GLY A 65 24.69 -6.42 -28.44
C GLY A 65 24.65 -7.82 -27.81
N PHE A 66 23.94 -8.01 -26.69
CA PHE A 66 23.81 -9.32 -26.08
C PHE A 66 22.94 -10.21 -26.96
N VAL A 67 23.56 -11.20 -27.57
CA VAL A 67 22.86 -12.35 -28.13
C VAL A 67 22.02 -12.95 -27.01
N GLN A 68 20.70 -13.00 -27.20
CA GLN A 68 19.80 -13.74 -26.34
C GLN A 68 20.14 -15.24 -26.44
N ASN A 69 21.13 -15.70 -25.67
CA ASN A 69 21.14 -17.08 -25.25
C ASN A 69 20.05 -17.21 -24.18
N LYS A 70 18.85 -17.60 -24.63
CA LYS A 70 17.69 -17.95 -23.78
C LYS A 70 18.04 -18.95 -22.68
N ASP A 71 19.17 -19.64 -22.79
CA ASP A 71 19.64 -20.60 -21.78
C ASP A 71 20.45 -19.96 -20.62
N SER A 72 20.92 -18.72 -20.78
CA SER A 72 21.68 -18.02 -19.72
C SER A 72 20.83 -17.10 -18.83
N CYS A 73 19.56 -16.87 -19.16
CA CYS A 73 18.66 -16.04 -18.35
C CYS A 73 18.17 -16.71 -17.06
N ASN A 74 18.53 -17.97 -16.82
CA ASN A 74 18.18 -18.73 -15.62
C ASN A 74 19.29 -18.81 -14.56
N GLN A 75 20.39 -18.05 -14.72
CA GLN A 75 21.41 -17.95 -13.67
C GLN A 75 20.86 -17.06 -12.54
N VAL A 76 20.32 -17.70 -11.50
CA VAL A 76 19.84 -17.03 -10.30
C VAL A 76 21.03 -16.43 -9.55
N CYS A 77 21.10 -15.11 -9.46
CA CYS A 77 22.14 -14.42 -8.72
C CYS A 77 21.86 -14.49 -7.21
N ASP A 78 22.72 -15.16 -6.44
CA ASP A 78 22.61 -15.27 -4.98
C ASP A 78 22.58 -13.89 -4.29
N ILE A 79 23.39 -12.94 -4.75
CA ILE A 79 23.39 -11.56 -4.19
C ILE A 79 22.04 -10.87 -4.43
N CYS A 80 21.40 -11.08 -5.58
CA CYS A 80 20.06 -10.55 -5.84
C CYS A 80 19.02 -11.18 -4.92
N LEU A 81 19.09 -12.49 -4.69
CA LEU A 81 18.21 -13.15 -3.73
C LEU A 81 18.41 -12.54 -2.34
N ARG A 82 19.64 -12.52 -1.82
CA ARG A 82 19.92 -11.98 -0.49
C ARG A 82 19.54 -10.51 -0.31
N ALA A 83 19.70 -9.68 -1.35
CA ALA A 83 19.40 -8.26 -1.28
C ALA A 83 17.93 -7.90 -1.58
N LYS A 84 17.24 -8.68 -2.42
CA LYS A 84 15.89 -8.38 -2.93
C LYS A 84 14.84 -9.42 -2.55
N GLN A 85 15.20 -10.39 -1.70
CA GLN A 85 14.25 -11.33 -1.11
C GLN A 85 13.23 -10.53 -0.30
N SER A 86 12.05 -10.40 -0.90
CA SER A 86 10.85 -9.96 -0.19
C SER A 86 10.15 -11.20 0.37
N ARG A 87 9.50 -11.07 1.52
CA ARG A 87 8.58 -12.11 1.99
C ARG A 87 7.54 -12.33 0.89
N GLU A 88 7.28 -13.59 0.54
CA GLU A 88 6.17 -13.90 -0.36
C GLU A 88 4.89 -13.23 0.15
N SER A 89 4.10 -12.70 -0.79
CA SER A 89 2.74 -12.29 -0.48
C SER A 89 1.99 -13.53 0.00
N PHE A 90 1.68 -13.57 1.30
CA PHE A 90 0.89 -14.63 1.89
C PHE A 90 -0.41 -14.84 1.10
N SER A 91 -0.81 -16.10 0.94
CA SER A 91 -2.09 -16.46 0.35
C SER A 91 -3.23 -15.65 0.98
N ILE A 92 -4.10 -15.07 0.15
CA ILE A 92 -5.30 -14.39 0.63
C ILE A 92 -6.08 -15.44 1.42
N SER A 93 -6.26 -15.23 2.74
CA SER A 93 -6.90 -16.24 3.59
C SER A 93 -8.22 -16.72 2.98
N GLU A 94 -8.33 -18.03 2.74
CA GLU A 94 -9.54 -18.66 2.21
C GLU A 94 -10.67 -18.73 3.24
N ASN A 95 -10.39 -18.41 4.51
CA ASN A 95 -11.38 -18.24 5.57
C ASN A 95 -12.21 -16.98 5.33
N LYS A 96 -13.18 -17.07 4.42
CA LYS A 96 -14.31 -16.15 4.34
C LYS A 96 -15.43 -16.73 5.20
N SER A 97 -16.06 -15.90 6.03
CA SER A 97 -17.32 -16.28 6.66
C SER A 97 -18.36 -16.64 5.58
N MET A 98 -19.27 -17.54 5.92
CA MET A 98 -20.29 -18.05 4.99
C MET A 98 -21.62 -17.29 5.11
N ASP A 99 -21.81 -16.54 6.20
CA ASP A 99 -23.03 -15.80 6.50
C ASP A 99 -22.71 -14.49 7.23
N ILE A 100 -23.65 -13.55 7.20
CA ILE A 100 -23.57 -12.28 7.94
C ILE A 100 -23.44 -12.53 9.44
N PHE A 101 -22.62 -11.72 10.11
CA PHE A 101 -22.37 -11.74 11.55
C PHE A 101 -21.74 -13.03 12.09
N GLN A 102 -21.35 -13.98 11.25
CA GLN A 102 -20.62 -15.17 11.73
C GLN A 102 -19.28 -14.79 12.36
N LEU A 103 -18.55 -13.86 11.74
CA LEU A 103 -17.28 -13.32 12.22
C LEU A 103 -17.32 -11.80 12.09
N ILE A 104 -17.13 -11.11 13.20
CA ILE A 104 -16.95 -9.65 13.22
C ILE A 104 -15.53 -9.31 13.67
N HIS A 105 -14.96 -8.28 13.07
CA HIS A 105 -13.67 -7.72 13.46
C HIS A 105 -13.92 -6.40 14.20
N CYS A 106 -13.35 -6.27 15.39
CA CYS A 106 -13.46 -5.09 16.23
C CYS A 106 -12.08 -4.45 16.40
N ASP A 107 -12.02 -3.13 16.28
CA ASP A 107 -10.79 -2.36 16.53
C ASP A 107 -11.13 -0.98 17.07
N LEU A 108 -10.23 -0.43 17.88
CA LEU A 108 -10.39 0.88 18.48
C LEU A 108 -9.37 1.86 17.90
N TRP A 109 -9.87 2.92 17.28
CA TRP A 109 -9.01 4.01 16.82
C TRP A 109 -8.98 5.16 17.83
N GLY A 110 -7.80 5.69 18.13
CA GLY A 110 -7.59 6.86 18.98
C GLY A 110 -6.54 6.66 20.08
N PRO A 111 -6.33 7.65 20.97
CA PRO A 111 -7.05 8.91 21.03
C PRO A 111 -6.64 9.89 19.93
N TYR A 112 -7.58 10.66 19.42
CA TYR A 112 -7.27 11.83 18.61
C TYR A 112 -6.98 13.05 19.48
N ARG A 113 -6.12 13.94 18.96
CA ARG A 113 -5.64 15.13 19.69
C ARG A 113 -6.77 16.13 19.91
N THR A 114 -7.57 16.39 18.88
CA THR A 114 -8.72 17.30 18.93
C THR A 114 -9.97 16.49 19.26
N PRO A 115 -10.69 16.78 20.35
CA PRO A 115 -11.97 16.12 20.61
C PRO A 115 -12.97 16.47 19.49
N ALA A 116 -13.86 15.53 19.19
CA ALA A 116 -14.99 15.81 18.32
C ALA A 116 -15.96 16.78 19.02
N PHE A 117 -16.91 17.34 18.28
CA PHE A 117 -17.91 18.27 18.78
C PHE A 117 -18.71 17.71 19.97
N ASN A 118 -18.95 16.41 19.98
CA ASN A 118 -19.61 15.69 21.09
C ASN A 118 -18.66 15.25 22.22
N GLY A 119 -17.40 15.68 22.21
CA GLY A 119 -16.38 15.31 23.18
C GLY A 119 -15.67 13.98 22.91
N ALA A 120 -16.06 13.23 21.87
CA ALA A 120 -15.43 11.95 21.56
C ALA A 120 -13.96 12.11 21.16
N ARG A 121 -13.13 11.16 21.57
CA ARG A 121 -11.69 11.10 21.27
C ARG A 121 -11.28 9.81 20.58
N TYR A 122 -12.14 8.82 20.60
CA TYR A 122 -11.94 7.51 19.99
C TYR A 122 -13.12 7.19 19.08
N PHE A 123 -12.94 6.19 18.22
CA PHE A 123 -14.07 5.51 17.63
C PHE A 123 -13.83 4.01 17.55
N LEU A 124 -14.83 3.24 17.97
CA LEU A 124 -14.86 1.79 17.82
C LEU A 124 -15.34 1.47 16.41
N THR A 125 -14.56 0.68 15.68
CA THR A 125 -14.92 0.15 14.37
C THR A 125 -15.28 -1.32 14.51
N ILE A 126 -16.47 -1.69 14.04
CA ILE A 126 -16.91 -3.08 13.92
C ILE A 126 -17.12 -3.39 12.45
N VAL A 127 -16.52 -4.47 11.95
CA VAL A 127 -16.60 -4.87 10.53
C VAL A 127 -17.07 -6.30 10.44
N ASP A 128 -18.17 -6.53 9.72
CA ASP A 128 -18.61 -7.88 9.38
C ASP A 128 -17.71 -8.50 8.29
N ASP A 129 -17.23 -9.73 8.48
CA ASP A 129 -16.31 -10.35 7.52
C ASP A 129 -17.01 -10.73 6.20
N PHE A 130 -18.30 -11.08 6.25
CA PHE A 130 -19.04 -11.52 5.06
C PHE A 130 -19.44 -10.34 4.18
N SER A 131 -20.31 -9.47 4.72
CA SER A 131 -20.86 -8.32 4.01
C SER A 131 -19.88 -7.17 3.85
N ARG A 132 -18.77 -7.17 4.61
CA ARG A 132 -17.81 -6.06 4.72
C ARG A 132 -18.43 -4.76 5.22
N ALA A 133 -19.64 -4.85 5.79
CA ALA A 133 -20.32 -3.72 6.39
C ALA A 133 -19.59 -3.25 7.64
N VAL A 134 -19.64 -1.95 7.88
CA VAL A 134 -18.91 -1.27 8.93
C VAL A 134 -19.90 -0.56 9.84
N TRP A 135 -19.66 -0.62 11.14
CA TRP A 135 -20.30 0.21 12.14
C TRP A 135 -19.22 1.00 12.87
N ILE A 136 -19.52 2.27 13.15
CA ILE A 136 -18.64 3.14 13.92
C ILE A 136 -19.40 3.73 15.08
N TYR A 137 -18.81 3.67 16.27
CA TYR A 137 -19.29 4.32 17.47
C TYR A 137 -18.25 5.32 17.97
N LEU A 138 -18.62 6.59 18.12
CA LEU A 138 -17.75 7.62 18.68
C LEU A 138 -17.72 7.49 20.21
N LEU A 139 -16.53 7.48 20.81
CA LEU A 139 -16.34 7.28 22.24
C LEU A 139 -15.52 8.40 22.86
N VAL A 140 -15.89 8.81 24.07
CA VAL A 140 -15.11 9.73 24.92
C VAL A 140 -14.01 8.95 25.65
N ASP A 141 -14.31 7.75 26.13
CA ASP A 141 -13.39 6.87 26.86
C ASP A 141 -13.37 5.45 26.27
N LYS A 142 -12.22 4.77 26.33
CA LYS A 142 -12.08 3.36 25.91
C LYS A 142 -13.01 2.41 26.67
N LYS A 143 -13.37 2.74 27.91
CA LYS A 143 -14.30 1.94 28.73
C LYS A 143 -15.69 1.82 28.11
N GLU A 144 -16.07 2.74 27.22
CA GLU A 144 -17.35 2.70 26.52
C GLU A 144 -17.40 1.59 25.45
N VAL A 145 -16.28 0.96 25.09
CA VAL A 145 -16.27 -0.19 24.15
C VAL A 145 -17.22 -1.29 24.62
N PHE A 146 -17.21 -1.63 25.92
CA PHE A 146 -18.08 -2.68 26.47
C PHE A 146 -19.58 -2.42 26.23
N PRO A 147 -20.16 -1.29 26.67
CA PRO A 147 -21.59 -1.04 26.47
C PRO A 147 -21.96 -0.96 24.98
N TYR A 148 -21.16 -0.31 24.12
CA TYR A 148 -21.47 -0.24 22.69
C TYR A 148 -21.38 -1.59 21.99
N LEU A 149 -20.34 -2.39 22.27
CA LEU A 149 -20.21 -3.72 21.68
C LEU A 149 -21.31 -4.67 22.17
N SER A 150 -21.71 -4.56 23.45
CA SER A 150 -22.83 -5.34 23.99
C SER A 150 -24.17 -4.99 23.34
N GLN A 151 -24.45 -3.70 23.18
CA GLN A 151 -25.63 -3.21 22.47
C GLN A 151 -25.62 -3.63 21.00
N PHE A 152 -24.44 -3.61 20.35
CA PHE A 152 -24.30 -4.08 18.98
C PHE A 152 -24.66 -5.57 18.84
N ILE A 153 -24.12 -6.44 19.70
CA ILE A 153 -24.45 -7.88 19.67
C ILE A 153 -25.97 -8.09 19.85
N THR A 154 -26.57 -7.37 20.80
CA THR A 154 -28.02 -7.42 21.04
C THR A 154 -28.82 -6.94 19.82
N MET A 155 -28.36 -5.87 19.15
CA MET A 155 -28.97 -5.37 17.91
C MET A 155 -28.87 -6.41 16.80
N VAL A 156 -27.73 -7.10 16.65
CA VAL A 156 -27.56 -8.17 15.65
C VAL A 156 -28.60 -9.28 15.86
N GLU A 157 -28.76 -9.73 17.11
CA GLU A 157 -29.74 -10.75 17.48
C GLU A 157 -31.16 -10.32 17.15
N ARG A 158 -31.53 -9.07 17.47
CA ARG A 158 -32.92 -8.61 17.36
C ARG A 158 -33.31 -8.17 15.96
N GLN A 159 -32.42 -7.49 15.24
CA GLN A 159 -32.74 -6.89 13.95
C GLN A 159 -32.47 -7.84 12.78
N PHE A 160 -31.50 -8.74 12.92
CA PHE A 160 -31.11 -9.65 11.84
C PHE A 160 -31.46 -11.11 12.13
N ALA A 161 -31.94 -11.44 13.34
CA ALA A 161 -32.16 -12.82 13.79
C ALA A 161 -30.90 -13.69 13.60
N LYS A 162 -29.72 -13.10 13.86
CA LYS A 162 -28.41 -13.75 13.75
C LYS A 162 -27.69 -13.71 15.09
N GLN A 163 -26.84 -14.70 15.34
CA GLN A 163 -25.97 -14.72 16.52
C GLN A 163 -24.53 -14.54 16.07
N VAL A 164 -23.83 -13.62 16.74
CA VAL A 164 -22.39 -13.44 16.53
C VAL A 164 -21.67 -14.67 17.06
N LYS A 165 -20.91 -15.37 16.21
CA LYS A 165 -20.19 -16.59 16.63
C LYS A 165 -18.77 -16.31 17.04
N ILE A 166 -18.08 -15.46 16.28
CA ILE A 166 -16.67 -15.15 16.49
C ILE A 166 -16.47 -13.63 16.48
N ILE A 167 -15.78 -13.13 17.49
CA ILE A 167 -15.30 -11.76 17.55
C ILE A 167 -13.78 -11.81 17.44
N ARG A 168 -13.21 -11.08 16.48
CA ARG A 168 -11.78 -10.92 16.34
C ARG A 168 -11.37 -9.50 16.69
N SER A 169 -10.43 -9.34 17.62
CA SER A 169 -9.89 -8.02 17.99
C SER A 169 -8.36 -8.05 18.08
N ASP A 170 -7.76 -6.89 18.37
CA ASP A 170 -6.39 -6.86 18.87
C ASP A 170 -6.33 -7.30 20.35
N ASN A 171 -5.12 -7.27 20.93
CA ASN A 171 -4.91 -7.56 22.36
C ASN A 171 -5.19 -6.33 23.25
N GLY A 172 -6.04 -5.39 22.81
CA GLY A 172 -6.46 -4.25 23.61
C GLY A 172 -7.11 -4.69 24.92
N THR A 173 -6.85 -3.96 26.01
CA THR A 173 -7.43 -4.25 27.33
C THR A 173 -8.94 -4.05 27.32
N GLU A 174 -9.43 -3.15 26.47
CA GLU A 174 -10.84 -2.90 26.19
C GLU A 174 -11.60 -4.11 25.66
N PHE A 175 -10.92 -5.04 24.95
CA PHE A 175 -11.54 -6.25 24.41
C PHE A 175 -11.24 -7.49 25.25
N THR A 176 -9.99 -7.63 25.72
CA THR A 176 -9.57 -8.79 26.52
C THR A 176 -10.28 -8.85 27.88
N SER A 177 -10.62 -7.70 28.48
CA SER A 177 -11.44 -7.64 29.69
C SER A 177 -12.88 -8.14 29.50
N MET A 178 -13.36 -8.26 28.26
CA MET A 178 -14.70 -8.75 27.94
C MET A 178 -14.77 -10.28 27.80
N GLY A 179 -13.68 -11.01 28.05
CA GLY A 179 -13.60 -12.46 27.85
C GLY A 179 -14.75 -13.24 28.50
N ASN A 180 -15.05 -12.97 29.78
CA ASN A 180 -16.16 -13.63 30.48
C ASN A 180 -17.52 -13.33 29.83
N TYR A 181 -17.76 -12.08 29.42
CA TYR A 181 -18.99 -11.68 28.75
C TYR A 181 -19.20 -12.40 27.42
N PHE A 182 -18.11 -12.68 26.68
CA PHE A 182 -18.17 -13.46 25.44
C PHE A 182 -18.41 -14.95 25.72
N LEU A 183 -17.71 -15.52 26.70
CA LEU A 183 -17.88 -16.91 27.12
C LEU A 183 -19.32 -17.20 27.58
N ASP A 184 -19.92 -16.29 28.36
CA ASP A 184 -21.30 -16.42 28.86
C ASP A 184 -22.34 -16.47 27.73
N ARG A 185 -22.01 -15.91 26.55
CA ARG A 185 -22.86 -15.95 25.34
C ARG A 185 -22.44 -17.01 24.32
N GLY A 186 -21.42 -17.80 24.62
CA GLY A 186 -20.86 -18.77 23.68
C GLY A 186 -20.18 -18.13 22.47
N ILE A 187 -19.73 -16.89 22.59
CA ILE A 187 -19.00 -16.17 21.54
C ILE A 187 -17.51 -16.50 21.65
N MET A 188 -16.91 -16.96 20.57
CA MET A 188 -15.47 -17.20 20.51
C MET A 188 -14.73 -15.88 20.30
N HIS A 189 -13.87 -15.51 21.26
CA HIS A 189 -13.01 -14.34 21.15
C HIS A 189 -11.64 -14.76 20.62
N GLU A 190 -11.30 -14.29 19.43
CA GLU A 190 -9.99 -14.47 18.81
C GLU A 190 -9.20 -13.17 18.91
N THR A 191 -7.97 -13.24 19.42
CA THR A 191 -7.07 -12.10 19.39
C THR A 191 -6.02 -12.25 18.30
N SER A 192 -5.68 -11.14 17.66
CA SER A 192 -4.60 -11.09 16.67
C SER A 192 -3.26 -11.43 17.33
N CYS A 193 -2.46 -12.32 16.73
CA CYS A 193 -1.11 -12.60 17.23
C CYS A 193 -0.24 -11.34 17.13
N THR A 194 0.37 -10.94 18.26
CA THR A 194 1.34 -9.83 18.29
C THR A 194 2.45 -10.09 17.27
N GLY A 195 2.67 -9.14 16.35
CA GLY A 195 3.74 -9.25 15.35
C GLY A 195 3.36 -9.97 14.05
N THR A 196 2.07 -10.15 13.74
CA THR A 196 1.59 -10.56 12.39
C THR A 196 0.99 -9.37 11.63
N PRO A 197 1.77 -8.67 10.77
CA PRO A 197 1.30 -7.48 10.04
C PRO A 197 0.07 -7.72 9.15
N GLN A 198 -0.20 -8.97 8.76
CA GLN A 198 -1.22 -9.32 7.77
C GLN A 198 -2.64 -9.33 8.36
N GLN A 199 -2.81 -9.83 9.60
CA GLN A 199 -4.11 -9.81 10.28
C GLN A 199 -4.50 -8.37 10.63
N ASN A 200 -3.55 -7.61 11.19
CA ASN A 200 -3.70 -6.17 11.41
C ASN A 200 -3.89 -5.39 10.10
N GLY A 201 -3.25 -5.83 9.01
CA GLY A 201 -3.30 -5.14 7.72
C GLY A 201 -4.68 -5.08 7.07
N ARG A 202 -5.64 -5.94 7.41
CA ARG A 202 -7.04 -5.79 6.94
C ARG A 202 -7.73 -4.62 7.65
N VAL A 203 -7.58 -4.57 8.97
CA VAL A 203 -8.21 -3.57 9.82
C VAL A 203 -7.56 -2.20 9.62
N GLU A 204 -6.22 -2.14 9.56
CA GLU A 204 -5.48 -0.92 9.24
C GLU A 204 -5.86 -0.34 7.87
N ARG A 205 -6.03 -1.19 6.85
CA ARG A 205 -6.51 -0.74 5.53
C ARG A 205 -7.93 -0.18 5.62
N LYS A 206 -8.79 -0.78 6.43
CA LYS A 206 -10.15 -0.28 6.63
C LYS A 206 -10.15 1.07 7.35
N HIS A 207 -9.39 1.22 8.43
CA HIS A 207 -9.21 2.51 9.11
C HIS A 207 -8.67 3.59 8.17
N ARG A 208 -7.64 3.25 7.38
CA ARG A 208 -7.09 4.18 6.37
C ARG A 208 -8.14 4.62 5.35
N HIS A 209 -8.97 3.69 4.88
CA HIS A 209 -10.04 4.00 3.95
C HIS A 209 -11.09 4.93 4.57
N ILE A 210 -11.58 4.61 5.77
CA ILE A 210 -12.55 5.45 6.51
C ILE A 210 -11.99 6.86 6.72
N LEU A 211 -10.76 6.98 7.22
CA LEU A 211 -10.13 8.27 7.49
C LEU A 211 -9.87 9.08 6.21
N ASN A 212 -9.55 8.42 5.10
CA ASN A 212 -9.37 9.11 3.82
C ASN A 212 -10.69 9.70 3.31
N VAL A 213 -11.80 8.95 3.40
CA VAL A 213 -13.13 9.44 3.02
C VAL A 213 -13.57 10.56 3.97
N ALA A 214 -13.41 10.37 5.29
CA ALA A 214 -13.75 11.39 6.28
C ALA A 214 -12.95 12.69 6.07
N ARG A 215 -11.65 12.59 5.75
CA ARG A 215 -10.81 13.75 5.43
C ARG A 215 -11.27 14.47 4.16
N ALA A 216 -11.62 13.73 3.12
CA ALA A 216 -12.16 14.32 1.89
C ALA A 216 -13.47 15.08 2.15
N LEU A 217 -14.37 14.48 2.95
CA LEU A 217 -15.62 15.12 3.38
C LEU A 217 -15.35 16.41 4.18
N CYS A 218 -14.42 16.36 5.13
CA CYS A 218 -14.04 17.52 5.94
C CYS A 218 -13.49 18.67 5.08
N PHE A 219 -12.63 18.37 4.10
CA PHE A 219 -12.09 19.38 3.18
C PHE A 219 -13.16 19.96 2.26
N GLN A 220 -14.04 19.13 1.71
CA GLN A 220 -15.13 19.57 0.85
C GLN A 220 -16.11 20.50 1.58
N ALA A 221 -16.45 20.16 2.82
CA ALA A 221 -17.37 20.93 3.65
C ALA A 221 -16.72 22.15 4.31
N ASN A 222 -15.38 22.29 4.22
CA ASN A 222 -14.58 23.26 4.95
C ASN A 222 -14.90 23.28 6.46
N PHE A 223 -15.09 22.09 7.04
CA PHE A 223 -15.46 21.97 8.44
C PHE A 223 -14.26 22.18 9.37
N PRO A 224 -14.45 22.86 10.52
CA PRO A 224 -13.49 22.83 11.61
C PRO A 224 -13.20 21.39 12.06
N LEU A 225 -11.99 21.16 12.57
CA LEU A 225 -11.55 19.81 12.94
C LEU A 225 -12.45 19.16 14.00
N GLU A 226 -13.16 19.91 14.84
CA GLU A 226 -14.10 19.37 15.83
C GLU A 226 -15.22 18.52 15.20
N PHE A 227 -15.55 18.72 13.92
CA PHE A 227 -16.54 17.89 13.20
C PHE A 227 -15.96 16.60 12.60
N TRP A 228 -14.73 16.21 12.96
CA TRP A 228 -14.12 14.98 12.47
C TRP A 228 -14.98 13.74 12.78
N GLY A 229 -15.67 13.73 13.93
CA GLY A 229 -16.57 12.65 14.35
C GLY A 229 -17.73 12.46 13.36
N ASP A 230 -18.42 13.56 13.03
CA ASP A 230 -19.53 13.55 12.06
C ASP A 230 -19.06 13.15 10.65
N CYS A 231 -17.85 13.57 10.27
CA CYS A 231 -17.24 13.17 9.00
C CYS A 231 -16.96 11.66 8.96
N VAL A 232 -16.49 11.08 10.06
CA VAL A 232 -16.24 9.63 10.18
C VAL A 232 -17.54 8.82 10.14
N LEU A 233 -18.58 9.27 10.87
CA LEU A 233 -19.91 8.64 10.82
C LEU A 233 -20.51 8.71 9.40
N THR A 234 -20.41 9.87 8.76
CA THR A 234 -20.85 10.07 7.36
C THR A 234 -20.06 9.17 6.41
N ALA A 235 -18.74 9.08 6.57
CA ALA A 235 -17.90 8.19 5.78
C ALA A 235 -18.35 6.73 5.91
N CYS A 236 -18.62 6.25 7.13
CA CYS A 236 -19.15 4.91 7.37
C CYS A 236 -20.48 4.68 6.62
N TYR A 237 -21.40 5.64 6.71
CA TYR A 237 -22.70 5.59 6.05
C TYR A 237 -22.58 5.43 4.52
N LEU A 238 -21.67 6.20 3.92
CA LEU A 238 -21.40 6.18 2.48
C LEU A 238 -20.66 4.91 2.05
N ILE A 239 -19.66 4.47 2.81
CA ILE A 239 -18.88 3.24 2.52
C ILE A 239 -19.81 2.03 2.45
N ASN A 240 -20.75 1.90 3.39
CA ASN A 240 -21.72 0.80 3.37
C ASN A 240 -22.65 0.81 2.16
N ARG A 241 -22.80 1.95 1.47
CA ARG A 241 -23.67 2.13 0.30
C ARG A 241 -22.90 2.23 -1.01
N THR A 242 -21.58 2.12 -0.96
CA THR A 242 -20.71 2.21 -2.14
C THR A 242 -20.33 0.80 -2.60
N PRO A 243 -20.48 0.48 -3.90
CA PRO A 243 -20.05 -0.81 -4.45
C PRO A 243 -18.55 -1.03 -4.28
N THR A 244 -18.13 -2.28 -4.06
CA THR A 244 -16.70 -2.62 -3.98
C THR A 244 -16.34 -3.81 -4.84
N THR A 245 -15.11 -3.82 -5.37
CA THR A 245 -14.57 -4.94 -6.16
C THR A 245 -14.45 -6.22 -5.34
N VAL A 246 -14.16 -6.10 -4.04
CA VAL A 246 -14.10 -7.21 -3.08
C VAL A 246 -15.44 -7.95 -2.97
N LEU A 247 -16.55 -7.25 -3.22
CA LEU A 247 -17.91 -7.78 -3.18
C LEU A 247 -18.51 -7.99 -4.58
N HIS A 248 -17.68 -8.11 -5.62
CA HIS A 248 -18.12 -8.31 -7.00
C HIS A 248 -19.11 -7.22 -7.48
N GLY A 249 -18.89 -5.96 -7.08
CA GLY A 249 -19.75 -4.84 -7.45
C GLY A 249 -21.02 -4.68 -6.62
N LYS A 250 -21.21 -5.49 -5.56
CA LYS A 250 -22.28 -5.29 -4.58
C LYS A 250 -21.88 -4.28 -3.49
N THR A 251 -22.87 -3.68 -2.85
CA THR A 251 -22.69 -2.82 -1.68
C THR A 251 -22.77 -3.65 -0.40
N PRO A 252 -22.05 -3.28 0.67
CA PRO A 252 -22.23 -3.91 1.98
C PRO A 252 -23.69 -3.89 2.46
N TYR A 253 -24.40 -2.78 2.21
CA TYR A 253 -25.82 -2.63 2.51
C TYR A 253 -26.66 -3.71 1.80
N ASN A 254 -26.41 -3.96 0.52
CA ASN A 254 -27.15 -4.97 -0.23
C ASN A 254 -26.91 -6.38 0.31
N LEU A 255 -25.69 -6.69 0.75
CA LEU A 255 -25.40 -7.99 1.37
C LEU A 255 -26.05 -8.16 2.74
N LEU A 256 -26.20 -7.08 3.52
CA LEU A 256 -26.86 -7.13 4.82
C LEU A 256 -28.38 -7.23 4.74
N TYR A 257 -29.00 -6.40 3.90
CA TYR A 257 -30.46 -6.22 3.88
C TYR A 257 -31.15 -6.89 2.68
N GLY A 258 -30.38 -7.56 1.82
CA GLY A 258 -30.89 -8.22 0.61
C GLY A 258 -31.39 -7.26 -0.48
N THR A 259 -31.38 -5.95 -0.23
CA THR A 259 -31.94 -4.93 -1.13
C THR A 259 -30.93 -3.80 -1.40
N PRO A 260 -30.94 -3.18 -2.59
CA PRO A 260 -30.04 -2.06 -2.87
C PRO A 260 -30.41 -0.83 -2.02
N PRO A 261 -29.43 -0.02 -1.57
CA PRO A 261 -29.72 1.19 -0.83
C PRO A 261 -30.32 2.27 -1.73
N SER A 262 -31.31 3.00 -1.23
CA SER A 262 -31.71 4.28 -1.83
C SER A 262 -30.65 5.34 -1.55
N LEU A 263 -30.33 6.15 -2.57
CA LEU A 263 -29.37 7.25 -2.50
C LEU A 263 -30.02 8.63 -2.68
N ASN A 264 -31.34 8.69 -2.89
CA ASN A 264 -32.05 9.92 -3.26
C ASN A 264 -32.01 11.02 -2.18
N HIS A 265 -31.84 10.62 -0.91
CA HIS A 265 -31.76 11.52 0.22
C HIS A 265 -30.35 12.06 0.46
N LEU A 266 -29.34 11.55 -0.25
CA LEU A 266 -27.97 12.02 -0.08
C LEU A 266 -27.81 13.44 -0.62
N ARG A 267 -27.11 14.27 0.16
CA ARG A 267 -26.69 15.62 -0.20
C ARG A 267 -25.18 15.75 0.02
N VAL A 268 -24.56 16.72 -0.64
CA VAL A 268 -23.14 17.03 -0.44
C VAL A 268 -22.96 17.51 1.00
N LEU A 269 -22.02 16.92 1.73
CA LEU A 269 -21.75 17.35 3.11
C LEU A 269 -21.28 18.81 3.11
N GLY A 270 -21.88 19.63 3.98
CA GLY A 270 -21.61 21.07 4.02
C GLY A 270 -22.36 21.89 2.96
N CYS A 271 -23.31 21.32 2.21
CA CYS A 271 -24.14 22.10 1.30
C CYS A 271 -25.03 23.09 2.05
N LEU A 272 -25.37 24.21 1.39
CA LEU A 272 -26.31 25.19 1.91
C LEU A 272 -27.67 24.53 2.19
N CYS A 273 -28.19 24.72 3.39
CA CYS A 273 -29.52 24.32 3.78
C CYS A 273 -30.30 25.52 4.32
N TYR A 274 -31.61 25.52 4.07
CA TYR A 274 -32.54 26.50 4.63
C TYR A 274 -33.46 25.75 5.59
N ALA A 275 -33.41 26.08 6.87
CA ALA A 275 -34.26 25.47 7.89
C ALA A 275 -35.46 26.38 8.13
N HIS A 276 -36.68 25.85 8.17
CA HIS A 276 -37.84 26.69 8.45
C HIS A 276 -37.88 27.09 9.93
N ASN A 277 -37.85 28.39 10.22
CA ASN A 277 -38.00 28.90 11.57
C ASN A 277 -39.48 28.81 12.01
N GLN A 278 -39.79 27.81 12.84
CA GLN A 278 -41.14 27.57 13.35
C GLN A 278 -41.57 28.58 14.43
N ASN A 279 -40.63 29.30 15.03
CA ASN A 279 -40.90 30.29 16.08
C ASN A 279 -41.13 31.70 15.52
N HIS A 280 -41.37 31.82 14.21
CA HIS A 280 -41.50 33.11 13.57
C HIS A 280 -42.81 33.81 14.00
N LYS A 281 -42.69 34.80 14.89
CA LYS A 281 -43.74 35.77 15.25
C LYS A 281 -43.65 37.07 14.44
N GLY A 282 -42.97 37.06 13.30
CA GLY A 282 -42.73 38.25 12.47
C GLY A 282 -43.51 38.27 11.15
N ASP A 283 -43.44 39.44 10.49
CA ASP A 283 -44.11 39.84 9.24
C ASP A 283 -44.10 38.77 8.12
N LYS A 284 -45.17 38.73 7.31
CA LYS A 284 -45.40 37.73 6.24
C LYS A 284 -44.28 37.69 5.20
N PHE A 285 -43.57 38.81 5.02
CA PHE A 285 -42.48 38.99 4.06
C PHE A 285 -41.07 38.79 4.64
N ALA A 286 -40.94 38.53 5.94
CA ALA A 286 -39.64 38.27 6.55
C ALA A 286 -39.09 36.89 6.15
N SER A 287 -37.76 36.74 6.27
CA SER A 287 -37.10 35.43 6.09
C SER A 287 -37.74 34.40 7.00
N ARG A 288 -38.13 33.28 6.41
CA ARG A 288 -38.69 32.12 7.14
C ARG A 288 -37.64 31.07 7.44
N SER A 289 -36.38 31.38 7.17
CA SER A 289 -35.18 30.57 7.42
C SER A 289 -34.15 31.32 8.22
#